data_AF-A0A9P7I3P2-F1
#
_entry.id   AF-A0A9P7I3P2-F1
#
_cell.length_a   1.000
_cell.length_b   1.000
_cell.length_c   1.000
_cell.angle_alpha   90.00
_cell.angle_beta   90.00
_cell.angle_gamma   90.00
#
_symmetry.space_group_name_H-M   'P 1'
#
loop_
_entity.id
_entity.type
_entity.pdbx_description
1 polymer ?
#
loop_
_entity_poly.entity_id
_entity_poly.type
_entity_poly.pdbx_seq_one_letter_code
_entity_poly.pdbx_strand_id
1 'polypeptide(L)'
;MTPKRSLSPAEEQQPNPKRPRFEDLESVTMQIEDEESRSIESSVPNPHYQARTGLQRSIAMVLNHDGFLGASPEAMESFTGMVETYLEGMIEAAKTLALAARREHPIPTDFEHALRRHNISVSSLKPHLKPPVSKTQLFPGYVDILPEDLDAYTTLPLLGEELSGQQDKDEKDYVPSSFPDFPSKHTYKFTPQEDTSIRDSKKIREEAARTAQQGEDALRRLVRASKMRKQKEVKNLVERDPHGKERFRLWESTMKRFMATEGRGENTDQMEIADHSMIVNGETLFSRKEVPKAGKRSAALAKKSA
;
A
#
# COMPACT_ATOMS: atom_id res chain seq x y z
N MET A 1 -49.45 -6.05 8.82
CA MET A 1 -49.07 -6.61 7.51
C MET A 1 -49.46 -5.62 6.42
N THR A 2 -48.59 -5.50 5.41
CA THR A 2 -48.58 -4.60 4.22
C THR A 2 -48.29 -3.10 4.46
N PRO A 3 -47.70 -2.38 3.48
CA PRO A 3 -46.46 -2.75 2.78
C PRO A 3 -45.44 -1.59 2.66
N LYS A 4 -44.17 -1.95 2.42
CA LYS A 4 -43.06 -1.05 2.12
C LYS A 4 -43.22 -0.43 0.73
N ARG A 5 -43.08 0.90 0.62
CA ARG A 5 -42.92 1.61 -0.65
C ARG A 5 -41.43 1.89 -0.86
N SER A 6 -40.87 1.32 -1.92
CA SER A 6 -39.52 1.56 -2.42
C SER A 6 -39.41 2.98 -3.01
N LEU A 7 -38.27 3.63 -2.76
CA LEU A 7 -37.83 4.82 -3.48
C LEU A 7 -36.55 4.46 -4.24
N SER A 8 -36.57 4.73 -5.54
CA SER A 8 -35.48 4.59 -6.51
C SER A 8 -34.31 5.55 -6.21
N PRO A 9 -33.10 5.27 -6.71
CA PRO A 9 -31.89 6.01 -6.34
C PRO A 9 -31.81 7.34 -7.07
N ALA A 10 -31.67 8.43 -6.33
CA ALA A 10 -31.30 9.73 -6.88
C ALA A 10 -29.79 9.75 -7.13
N GLU A 11 -29.40 10.16 -8.34
CA GLU A 11 -28.02 10.36 -8.76
C GLU A 11 -27.27 11.30 -7.78
N GLU A 12 -26.26 10.77 -7.09
CA GLU A 12 -25.33 11.56 -6.30
C GLU A 12 -24.37 12.30 -7.22
N GLN A 13 -24.66 13.58 -7.47
CA GLN A 13 -23.70 14.51 -8.03
C GLN A 13 -22.60 14.79 -6.98
N GLN A 14 -21.42 14.21 -7.20
CA GLN A 14 -20.24 14.51 -6.40
C GLN A 14 -19.84 15.99 -6.52
N PRO A 15 -19.54 16.70 -5.42
CA PRO A 15 -19.06 18.07 -5.48
C PRO A 15 -17.58 18.12 -5.90
N ASN A 16 -17.31 18.87 -6.98
CA ASN A 16 -15.97 19.20 -7.48
C ASN A 16 -15.04 19.74 -6.36
N PRO A 17 -13.84 19.17 -6.14
CA PRO A 17 -12.91 19.68 -5.14
C PRO A 17 -12.20 20.94 -5.65
N LYS A 18 -12.58 22.10 -5.11
CA LYS A 18 -11.87 23.38 -5.27
C LYS A 18 -10.64 23.47 -4.34
N ARG A 19 -9.69 22.56 -4.47
CA ARG A 19 -8.32 22.77 -3.96
C ARG A 19 -7.37 22.61 -5.14
N PRO A 20 -6.48 23.59 -5.43
CA PRO A 20 -5.40 23.32 -6.35
C PRO A 20 -4.52 22.24 -5.72
N ARG A 21 -4.41 21.10 -6.41
CA ARG A 21 -3.42 20.08 -6.11
C ARG A 21 -2.06 20.76 -6.32
N PHE A 22 -1.20 20.76 -5.32
CA PHE A 22 0.20 21.06 -5.55
C PHE A 22 0.69 20.03 -6.58
N GLU A 23 1.21 20.48 -7.70
CA GLU A 23 2.00 19.61 -8.58
C GLU A 23 3.22 19.22 -7.74
N ASP A 24 3.23 17.97 -7.30
CA ASP A 24 4.44 17.33 -6.83
C ASP A 24 5.46 17.48 -7.95
N LEU A 25 6.52 18.25 -7.68
CA LEU A 25 7.71 18.28 -8.51
C LEU A 25 8.04 16.83 -8.82
N GLU A 26 8.05 16.51 -10.12
CA GLU A 26 8.31 15.19 -10.67
C GLU A 26 9.41 14.52 -9.85
N SER A 27 9.01 13.56 -9.00
CA SER A 27 9.93 12.52 -8.62
C SER A 27 10.34 11.90 -9.94
N VAL A 28 11.56 12.15 -10.38
CA VAL A 28 12.20 11.38 -11.44
C VAL A 28 12.31 9.97 -10.88
N THR A 29 11.22 9.21 -10.96
CA THR A 29 11.26 7.77 -11.03
C THR A 29 12.01 7.49 -12.32
N MET A 30 13.33 7.33 -12.20
CA MET A 30 14.08 6.57 -13.19
C MET A 30 13.29 5.29 -13.39
N GLN A 31 12.72 5.14 -14.58
CA GLN A 31 12.22 3.86 -15.05
C GLN A 31 13.47 2.99 -15.20
N ILE A 32 13.83 2.30 -14.12
CA ILE A 32 14.72 1.17 -14.22
C ILE A 32 13.93 0.18 -15.05
N GLU A 33 14.44 -0.11 -16.24
CA GLU A 33 13.91 -1.18 -17.08
C GLU A 33 14.05 -2.46 -16.26
N ASP A 34 12.92 -2.97 -15.76
CA ASP A 34 12.84 -4.25 -15.05
C ASP A 34 13.13 -5.38 -16.05
N GLU A 35 14.41 -5.54 -16.40
CA GLU A 35 14.93 -6.72 -17.10
C GLU A 35 14.78 -7.93 -16.16
N GLU A 36 13.69 -8.67 -16.39
CA GLU A 36 13.43 -10.09 -16.10
C GLU A 36 14.17 -10.75 -14.93
N SER A 37 14.11 -10.14 -13.75
CA SER A 37 14.53 -10.77 -12.50
C SER A 37 13.43 -11.72 -11.98
N ARG A 38 13.12 -12.79 -12.72
CA ARG A 38 12.13 -13.80 -12.34
C ARG A 38 12.74 -14.78 -11.34
N SER A 39 12.10 -14.96 -10.19
CA SER A 39 12.45 -16.01 -9.24
C SER A 39 12.34 -17.38 -9.91
N ILE A 40 13.44 -18.13 -9.96
CA ILE A 40 13.44 -19.52 -10.41
C ILE A 40 12.90 -20.38 -9.26
N GLU A 41 11.83 -21.14 -9.51
CA GLU A 41 11.35 -22.12 -8.54
C GLU A 41 12.44 -23.20 -8.36
N SER A 42 12.93 -23.38 -7.13
CA SER A 42 13.93 -24.43 -6.86
C SER A 42 13.33 -25.79 -7.23
N SER A 43 14.00 -26.46 -8.17
CA SER A 43 13.58 -27.77 -8.68
C SER A 43 13.91 -28.91 -7.69
N VAL A 44 14.64 -28.61 -6.61
CA VAL A 44 15.09 -29.61 -5.64
C VAL A 44 13.89 -30.11 -4.83
N PRO A 45 13.55 -31.42 -4.90
CA PRO A 45 12.47 -31.95 -4.08
C PRO A 45 12.83 -31.81 -2.60
N ASN A 46 11.99 -31.13 -1.84
CA ASN A 46 12.15 -30.95 -0.39
C ASN A 46 12.46 -32.30 0.30
N PRO A 47 13.45 -32.39 1.22
CA PRO A 47 13.73 -33.61 1.97
C PRO A 47 12.49 -34.24 2.61
N HIS A 48 11.56 -33.42 3.11
CA HIS A 48 10.27 -33.88 3.64
C HIS A 48 9.42 -34.57 2.56
N TYR A 49 9.37 -33.99 1.36
CA TYR A 49 8.65 -34.58 0.22
C TYR A 49 9.27 -35.92 -0.16
N GLN A 50 10.60 -36.02 -0.24
CA GLN A 50 11.30 -37.27 -0.53
C GLN A 50 11.02 -38.36 0.51
N ALA A 51 11.07 -38.01 1.81
CA ALA A 51 10.75 -38.93 2.89
C ALA A 51 9.30 -39.44 2.80
N ARG A 52 8.35 -38.52 2.52
CA ARG A 52 6.93 -38.86 2.35
C ARG A 52 6.70 -39.78 1.15
N THR A 53 7.32 -39.50 0.00
CA THR A 53 7.25 -40.37 -1.19
C THR A 53 7.86 -41.74 -0.91
N GLY A 54 8.96 -41.80 -0.13
CA GLY A 54 9.54 -43.05 0.33
C GLY A 54 8.58 -43.87 1.20
N LEU A 55 7.87 -43.21 2.11
CA LEU A 55 6.86 -43.85 2.95
C LEU A 55 5.67 -44.37 2.12
N GLN A 56 5.12 -43.56 1.23
CA GLN A 56 4.05 -43.95 0.30
C GLN A 56 4.46 -45.14 -0.57
N ARG A 57 5.69 -45.15 -1.08
CA ARG A 57 6.25 -46.31 -1.80
C ARG A 57 6.26 -47.55 -0.91
N SER A 58 6.71 -47.44 0.35
CA SER A 58 6.74 -48.58 1.27
C SER A 58 5.35 -49.16 1.54
N ILE A 59 4.36 -48.29 1.73
CA ILE A 59 2.93 -48.65 1.88
C ILE A 59 2.44 -49.37 0.63
N ALA A 60 2.68 -48.81 -0.55
CA ALA A 60 2.25 -49.39 -1.81
C ALA A 60 2.86 -50.80 -2.05
N MET A 61 4.11 -51.02 -1.64
CA MET A 61 4.74 -52.34 -1.72
C MET A 61 4.06 -53.38 -0.81
N VAL A 62 3.68 -52.99 0.40
CA VAL A 62 2.95 -53.86 1.34
C VAL A 62 1.54 -54.15 0.81
N LEU A 63 0.82 -53.13 0.34
CA LEU A 63 -0.52 -53.31 -0.23
C LEU A 63 -0.51 -54.20 -1.49
N ASN A 64 0.49 -54.05 -2.35
CA ASN A 64 0.65 -54.91 -3.52
C ASN A 64 0.92 -56.38 -3.12
N HIS A 65 1.68 -56.61 -2.04
CA HIS A 65 1.86 -57.96 -1.49
C HIS A 65 0.53 -58.54 -0.97
N ASP A 66 -0.29 -57.72 -0.31
CA ASP A 66 -1.58 -58.15 0.24
C ASP A 66 -2.66 -58.37 -0.84
N GLY A 67 -2.35 -58.07 -2.11
CA GLY A 67 -3.20 -58.34 -3.27
C GLY A 67 -4.00 -57.14 -3.79
N PHE A 68 -3.72 -55.93 -3.30
CA PHE A 68 -4.34 -54.71 -3.83
C PHE A 68 -3.71 -54.31 -5.16
N LEU A 69 -4.54 -54.11 -6.19
CA LEU A 69 -4.10 -53.63 -7.52
C LEU A 69 -3.85 -52.13 -7.57
N GLY A 70 -4.43 -51.36 -6.64
CA GLY A 70 -4.31 -49.92 -6.57
C GLY A 70 -5.10 -49.36 -5.39
N ALA A 71 -4.86 -48.08 -5.09
CA ALA A 71 -5.55 -47.33 -4.04
C ALA A 71 -5.96 -45.96 -4.58
N SER A 72 -7.04 -45.37 -4.05
CA SER A 72 -7.34 -43.96 -4.34
C SER A 72 -6.29 -43.05 -3.70
N PRO A 73 -5.97 -41.90 -4.33
CA PRO A 73 -4.94 -41.00 -3.82
C PRO A 73 -5.30 -40.44 -2.43
N GLU A 74 -6.58 -40.21 -2.15
CA GLU A 74 -7.06 -39.73 -0.85
C GLU A 74 -6.86 -40.78 0.25
N ALA A 75 -7.13 -42.06 -0.05
CA ALA A 75 -6.93 -43.15 0.87
C ALA A 75 -5.43 -43.37 1.17
N MET A 76 -4.59 -43.25 0.14
CA MET A 76 -3.13 -43.33 0.30
C MET A 76 -2.61 -42.21 1.20
N GLU A 77 -3.09 -40.99 1.00
CA GLU A 77 -2.68 -39.82 1.79
C GLU A 77 -3.15 -39.93 3.25
N SER A 78 -4.39 -40.35 3.47
CA SER A 78 -4.94 -40.59 4.82
C SER A 78 -4.17 -41.70 5.55
N PHE A 79 -3.88 -42.80 4.86
CA PHE A 79 -3.12 -43.90 5.46
C PHE A 79 -1.68 -43.52 5.76
N THR A 80 -1.04 -42.74 4.89
CA THR A 80 0.30 -42.17 5.13
C THR A 80 0.30 -41.34 6.41
N GLY A 81 -0.66 -40.43 6.59
CA GLY A 81 -0.76 -39.61 7.80
C GLY A 81 -1.00 -40.44 9.08
N MET A 82 -1.79 -41.52 9.00
CA MET A 82 -1.98 -42.45 10.12
C MET A 82 -0.68 -43.17 10.49
N VAL A 83 0.08 -43.63 9.49
CA VAL A 83 1.37 -44.31 9.72
C VAL A 83 2.39 -43.33 10.30
N GLU A 84 2.46 -42.09 9.82
CA GLU A 84 3.34 -41.06 10.38
C GLU A 84 3.03 -40.80 11.85
N THR A 85 1.76 -40.59 12.18
CA THR A 85 1.31 -40.37 13.57
C THR A 85 1.65 -41.57 14.46
N TYR A 86 1.51 -42.79 13.93
CA TYR A 86 1.84 -44.01 14.65
C TYR A 86 3.35 -44.16 14.92
N LEU A 87 4.19 -43.87 13.91
CA LEU A 87 5.65 -43.86 14.03
C LEU A 87 6.12 -42.78 15.02
N GLU A 88 5.55 -41.59 14.96
CA GLU A 88 5.84 -40.49 15.88
C GLU A 88 5.55 -40.90 17.33
N GLY A 89 4.39 -41.52 17.59
CA GLY A 89 4.04 -42.03 18.92
C GLY A 89 5.02 -43.10 19.44
N MET A 90 5.49 -44.00 18.58
CA MET A 90 6.50 -45.00 18.96
C MET A 90 7.85 -44.37 19.29
N ILE A 91 8.29 -43.39 18.49
CA ILE A 91 9.54 -42.66 18.69
C ILE A 91 9.48 -41.84 19.98
N GLU A 92 8.35 -41.16 20.23
CA GLU A 92 8.13 -40.40 21.46
C GLU A 92 8.18 -41.32 22.70
N ALA A 93 7.55 -42.50 22.64
CA ALA A 93 7.61 -43.48 23.72
C ALA A 93 9.05 -43.96 24.00
N ALA A 94 9.83 -44.26 22.95
CA ALA A 94 11.23 -44.64 23.12
C ALA A 94 12.10 -43.49 23.66
N LYS A 95 11.89 -42.27 23.15
CA LYS A 95 12.61 -41.06 23.55
C LYS A 95 12.34 -40.70 25.01
N THR A 96 11.07 -40.70 25.42
CA THR A 96 10.68 -40.40 26.80
C THR A 96 11.31 -41.36 27.81
N LEU A 97 11.39 -42.66 27.47
CA LEU A 97 12.09 -43.66 28.29
C LEU A 97 13.61 -43.43 28.34
N ALA A 98 14.24 -43.13 27.20
CA ALA A 98 15.67 -42.83 27.15
C ALA A 98 16.02 -41.60 27.99
N LEU A 99 15.25 -40.51 27.84
CA LEU A 99 15.43 -39.27 28.60
C LEU A 99 15.16 -39.46 30.10
N ALA A 100 14.15 -40.26 30.47
CA ALA A 100 13.89 -40.61 31.87
C ALA A 100 15.08 -41.34 32.51
N ALA A 101 15.82 -42.13 31.71
CA ALA A 101 17.05 -42.79 32.10
C ALA A 101 18.31 -41.91 31.95
N ARG A 102 18.17 -40.62 31.63
CA ARG A 102 19.28 -39.67 31.35
C ARG A 102 20.23 -40.14 30.23
N ARG A 103 19.70 -40.84 29.23
CA ARG A 103 20.43 -41.27 28.04
C ARG A 103 20.00 -40.45 26.83
N GLU A 104 20.98 -40.03 26.04
CA GLU A 104 20.74 -39.34 24.76
C GLU A 104 20.23 -40.31 23.68
N HIS A 105 20.64 -41.57 23.75
CA HIS A 105 20.30 -42.60 22.76
C HIS A 105 19.40 -43.69 23.36
N PRO A 106 18.28 -44.04 22.69
CA PRO A 106 17.46 -45.19 23.06
C PRO A 106 18.22 -46.50 22.93
N ILE A 107 17.97 -47.43 23.85
CA ILE A 107 18.51 -48.80 23.82
C ILE A 107 17.44 -49.80 23.38
N PRO A 108 17.80 -51.04 22.97
CA PRO A 108 16.82 -52.03 22.51
C PRO A 108 15.67 -52.30 23.50
N THR A 109 15.92 -52.22 24.80
CA THR A 109 14.86 -52.37 25.81
C THR A 109 13.85 -51.23 25.76
N ASP A 110 14.23 -50.01 25.39
CA ASP A 110 13.28 -48.89 25.25
C ASP A 110 12.31 -49.15 24.09
N PHE A 111 12.81 -49.68 22.98
CA PHE A 111 11.98 -50.10 21.85
C PHE A 111 11.06 -51.26 22.21
N GLU A 112 11.52 -52.21 23.03
CA GLU A 112 10.64 -53.27 23.55
C GLU A 112 9.48 -52.70 24.37
N HIS A 113 9.73 -51.71 25.24
CA HIS A 113 8.68 -51.05 26.01
C HIS A 113 7.76 -50.18 25.13
N ALA A 114 8.31 -49.51 24.12
CA ALA A 114 7.52 -48.78 23.13
C ALA A 114 6.58 -49.73 22.38
N LEU A 115 7.06 -50.86 21.87
CA LEU A 115 6.23 -51.87 21.20
C LEU A 115 5.12 -52.39 22.11
N ARG A 116 5.42 -52.68 23.39
CA ARG A 116 4.41 -53.09 24.37
C ARG A 116 3.34 -52.03 24.61
N ARG A 117 3.71 -50.74 24.63
CA ARG A 117 2.75 -49.62 24.75
C ARG A 117 1.81 -49.53 23.55
N HIS A 118 2.29 -49.91 22.37
CA HIS A 118 1.48 -50.00 21.14
C HIS A 118 0.86 -51.39 20.92
N ASN A 119 0.78 -52.22 21.97
CA ASN A 119 0.18 -53.56 21.95
C ASN A 119 0.82 -54.54 20.95
N ILE A 120 2.10 -54.34 20.58
CA ILE A 120 2.87 -55.26 19.75
C ILE A 120 3.76 -56.14 20.65
N SER A 121 3.62 -57.46 20.50
CA SER A 121 4.50 -58.42 21.17
C SER A 121 5.78 -58.64 20.37
N VAL A 122 6.93 -58.76 21.04
CA VAL A 122 8.20 -59.11 20.37
C VAL A 122 8.11 -60.46 19.64
N SER A 123 7.25 -61.37 20.11
CA SER A 123 7.02 -62.65 19.44
C SER A 123 6.35 -62.51 18.07
N SER A 124 5.49 -61.49 17.88
CA SER A 124 4.79 -61.27 16.60
C SER A 124 5.70 -60.67 15.55
N LEU A 125 6.89 -60.16 15.91
CA LEU A 125 7.87 -59.66 14.95
C LEU A 125 8.62 -60.79 14.23
N LYS A 126 8.68 -62.01 14.80
CA LYS A 126 9.47 -63.12 14.25
C LYS A 126 9.14 -63.47 12.78
N PRO A 127 7.86 -63.56 12.38
CA PRO A 127 7.49 -63.81 10.99
C PRO A 127 7.95 -62.68 10.05
N HIS A 128 8.03 -61.45 10.53
CA HIS A 128 8.40 -60.27 9.74
C HIS A 128 9.92 -60.08 9.57
N LEU A 129 10.77 -60.96 10.13
CA LEU A 129 12.22 -60.93 9.83
C LEU A 129 12.53 -61.21 8.35
N LYS A 130 11.63 -61.93 7.66
CA LYS A 130 11.70 -62.18 6.22
C LYS A 130 10.59 -61.38 5.58
N PRO A 131 10.84 -60.12 5.17
CA PRO A 131 9.81 -59.31 4.54
C PRO A 131 9.36 -60.00 3.25
N PRO A 132 8.07 -59.91 2.90
CA PRO A 132 7.54 -60.63 1.76
C PRO A 132 7.87 -59.99 0.41
N VAL A 133 8.56 -58.85 0.42
CA VAL A 133 8.98 -58.10 -0.77
C VAL A 133 10.37 -58.54 -1.24
N SER A 134 10.60 -58.50 -2.56
CA SER A 134 11.89 -58.91 -3.13
C SER A 134 13.02 -57.99 -2.68
N LYS A 135 14.22 -58.55 -2.46
CA LYS A 135 15.39 -57.79 -1.99
C LYS A 135 15.79 -56.66 -2.93
N THR A 136 15.55 -56.81 -4.22
CA THR A 136 15.83 -55.80 -5.25
C THR A 136 14.91 -54.57 -5.11
N GLN A 137 13.71 -54.75 -4.57
CA GLN A 137 12.71 -53.68 -4.42
C GLN A 137 12.83 -52.94 -3.08
N LEU A 138 13.46 -53.57 -2.08
CA LEU A 138 13.68 -53.02 -0.73
C LEU A 138 14.59 -51.80 -0.72
N PHE A 139 15.64 -51.81 -1.55
CA PHE A 139 16.58 -50.69 -1.63
C PHE A 139 16.14 -49.77 -2.77
N PRO A 140 15.54 -48.60 -2.48
CA PRO A 140 15.40 -47.57 -3.50
C PRO A 140 16.80 -47.19 -4.01
N GLY A 141 16.96 -47.10 -5.33
CA GLY A 141 18.10 -46.41 -5.89
C GLY A 141 17.98 -44.94 -5.53
N TYR A 142 18.86 -44.47 -4.65
CA TYR A 142 18.99 -43.05 -4.39
C TYR A 142 19.86 -42.47 -5.49
N VAL A 143 19.38 -41.39 -6.10
CA VAL A 143 20.27 -40.50 -6.85
C VAL A 143 20.77 -39.51 -5.82
N ASP A 144 22.08 -39.42 -5.64
CA ASP A 144 22.68 -38.30 -4.92
C ASP A 144 22.40 -37.05 -5.76
N ILE A 145 21.26 -36.39 -5.50
CA ILE A 145 21.02 -35.05 -6.00
C ILE A 145 21.92 -34.18 -5.13
N LEU A 146 23.14 -33.94 -5.60
CA LEU A 146 24.08 -33.03 -4.97
C LEU A 146 23.38 -31.65 -4.90
N PRO A 147 22.96 -31.18 -3.73
CA PRO A 147 22.13 -30.00 -3.61
C PRO A 147 23.04 -28.79 -3.50
N GLU A 148 23.91 -28.59 -4.48
CA GLU A 148 24.46 -27.26 -4.70
C GLU A 148 23.55 -26.61 -5.73
N ASP A 149 22.32 -26.32 -5.31
CA ASP A 149 21.61 -25.18 -5.86
C ASP A 149 22.41 -23.97 -5.38
N LEU A 150 23.52 -23.68 -6.07
CA LEU A 150 24.39 -22.53 -5.82
C LEU A 150 23.53 -21.24 -5.79
N ASP A 151 22.43 -21.27 -6.53
CA ASP A 151 21.46 -20.20 -6.64
C ASP A 151 20.42 -20.19 -5.51
N ALA A 152 20.27 -21.23 -4.68
CA ALA A 152 19.36 -21.19 -3.53
C ALA A 152 19.77 -20.15 -2.48
N TYR A 153 21.06 -19.79 -2.45
CA TYR A 153 21.59 -18.72 -1.62
C TYR A 153 21.64 -17.36 -2.33
N THR A 154 21.33 -17.32 -3.64
CA THR A 154 21.15 -16.04 -4.31
C THR A 154 19.92 -15.39 -3.70
N THR A 155 20.14 -14.27 -3.01
CA THR A 155 19.04 -13.44 -2.56
C THR A 155 18.23 -13.12 -3.79
N LEU A 156 16.94 -13.44 -3.77
CA LEU A 156 15.99 -13.00 -4.79
C LEU A 156 16.36 -11.55 -5.19
N PRO A 157 16.44 -11.24 -6.48
CA PRO A 157 16.82 -9.92 -6.98
C PRO A 157 15.74 -8.88 -6.60
N LEU A 158 15.69 -8.56 -5.31
CA LEU A 158 14.79 -7.60 -4.70
C LEU A 158 15.36 -6.19 -4.88
N LEU A 159 16.68 -6.09 -4.98
CA LEU A 159 17.45 -4.87 -5.15
C LEU A 159 18.39 -5.05 -6.34
N GLY A 160 18.65 -3.97 -7.08
CA GLY A 160 19.55 -3.98 -8.23
C GLY A 160 21.00 -4.34 -7.85
N GLU A 161 21.78 -4.75 -8.84
CA GLU A 161 23.18 -5.18 -8.70
C GLU A 161 24.06 -4.14 -8.00
N GLU A 162 23.78 -2.85 -8.20
CA GLU A 162 24.52 -1.75 -7.54
C GLU A 162 24.47 -1.82 -6.01
N LEU A 163 23.36 -2.32 -5.46
CA LEU A 163 23.12 -2.45 -4.02
C LEU A 163 23.47 -3.86 -3.51
N SER A 164 23.90 -4.79 -4.38
CA SER A 164 24.32 -6.13 -4.00
C SER A 164 25.61 -6.10 -3.16
N GLY A 165 25.71 -6.99 -2.17
CA GLY A 165 26.91 -7.16 -1.37
C GLY A 165 27.99 -8.03 -2.02
N GLN A 166 27.75 -8.57 -3.21
CA GLN A 166 28.68 -9.42 -3.96
C GLN A 166 30.00 -8.69 -4.28
N GLN A 167 29.92 -7.47 -4.82
CA GLN A 167 31.10 -6.67 -5.17
C GLN A 167 32.02 -6.45 -3.95
N ASP A 168 31.45 -6.10 -2.80
CA ASP A 168 32.20 -5.86 -1.56
C ASP A 168 32.84 -7.15 -1.00
N LYS A 169 32.30 -8.34 -1.33
CA LYS A 169 32.89 -9.65 -0.99
C LYS A 169 34.05 -9.99 -1.91
N ASP A 170 33.87 -9.78 -3.21
CA ASP A 170 34.91 -10.04 -4.21
C ASP A 170 36.12 -9.11 -4.05
N GLU A 171 35.92 -7.90 -3.52
CA GLU A 171 37.00 -6.98 -3.12
C GLU A 171 37.85 -7.48 -1.94
N LYS A 172 37.35 -8.45 -1.16
CA LYS A 172 37.97 -8.89 0.11
C LYS A 172 38.52 -10.31 -0.01
N ASP A 173 39.78 -10.43 -0.40
CA ASP A 173 40.51 -11.70 -0.55
C ASP A 173 40.54 -12.60 0.70
N TYR A 174 40.32 -12.03 1.89
CA TYR A 174 40.31 -12.78 3.15
C TYR A 174 38.98 -13.51 3.43
N VAL A 175 37.93 -13.24 2.64
CA VAL A 175 36.61 -13.85 2.78
C VAL A 175 36.55 -15.09 1.88
N PRO A 176 36.31 -16.30 2.43
CA PRO A 176 36.23 -17.49 1.60
C PRO A 176 35.04 -17.46 0.64
N SER A 177 35.23 -17.93 -0.60
CA SER A 177 34.15 -18.05 -1.60
C SER A 177 33.00 -18.95 -1.16
N SER A 178 33.21 -19.85 -0.18
CA SER A 178 32.17 -20.72 0.38
C SER A 178 31.17 -19.96 1.26
N PHE A 179 31.49 -18.75 1.71
CA PHE A 179 30.54 -17.95 2.49
C PHE A 179 29.46 -17.37 1.57
N PRO A 180 28.24 -17.14 2.07
CA PRO A 180 27.22 -16.44 1.31
C PRO A 180 27.68 -15.02 0.99
N ASP A 181 27.04 -14.40 0.01
CA ASP A 181 27.29 -13.00 -0.33
C ASP A 181 26.89 -12.08 0.83
N PHE A 182 27.53 -10.91 0.92
CA PHE A 182 27.13 -9.94 1.93
C PHE A 182 25.67 -9.49 1.70
N PRO A 183 24.96 -9.10 2.78
CA PRO A 183 23.68 -8.44 2.63
C PRO A 183 23.81 -7.18 1.76
N SER A 184 22.69 -6.57 1.38
CA SER A 184 22.77 -5.36 0.56
C SER A 184 23.57 -4.24 1.24
N LYS A 185 24.31 -3.43 0.46
CA LYS A 185 25.22 -2.38 0.94
C LYS A 185 24.58 -1.45 1.97
N HIS A 186 23.31 -1.12 1.83
CA HIS A 186 22.57 -0.25 2.77
C HIS A 186 22.42 -0.83 4.19
N THR A 187 22.66 -2.14 4.38
CA THR A 187 22.54 -2.81 5.68
C THR A 187 23.75 -2.55 6.58
N TYR A 188 24.94 -2.35 6.01
CA TYR A 188 26.19 -2.21 6.77
C TYR A 188 27.02 -0.97 6.39
N LYS A 189 26.76 -0.37 5.23
CA LYS A 189 27.40 0.86 4.78
C LYS A 189 26.49 2.03 5.10
N PHE A 190 27.00 2.99 5.87
CA PHE A 190 26.30 4.24 6.10
C PHE A 190 26.18 5.01 4.79
N THR A 191 24.95 5.34 4.39
CA THR A 191 24.68 6.25 3.28
C THR A 191 24.56 7.67 3.84
N PRO A 192 25.53 8.58 3.61
CA PRO A 192 25.38 9.96 4.03
C PRO A 192 24.17 10.57 3.35
N GLN A 193 23.17 10.93 4.14
CA GLN A 193 22.07 11.73 3.65
C GLN A 193 22.59 13.16 3.52
N GLU A 194 22.64 13.69 2.30
CA GLU A 194 22.85 15.12 2.12
C GLU A 194 21.67 15.85 2.77
N ASP A 195 21.94 16.54 3.87
CA ASP A 195 21.01 17.51 4.43
C ASP A 195 20.95 18.69 3.45
N THR A 196 20.15 18.54 2.38
CA THR A 196 19.86 19.63 1.42
C THR A 196 19.19 20.83 2.10
N SER A 197 18.70 20.64 3.33
CA SER A 197 18.23 21.70 4.20
C SER A 197 19.41 22.33 4.96
N ILE A 198 20.13 23.24 4.29
CA ILE A 198 20.88 24.29 4.99
C ILE A 198 19.84 25.11 5.76
N ARG A 199 19.61 24.76 7.03
CA ARG A 199 18.62 25.35 7.93
C ARG A 199 19.05 26.75 8.40
N ASP A 200 19.23 27.67 7.46
CA ASP A 200 19.39 29.08 7.78
C ASP A 200 18.07 29.64 8.30
N SER A 201 17.92 29.66 9.62
CA SER A 201 16.72 30.13 10.32
C SER A 201 16.29 31.55 9.91
N LYS A 202 17.25 32.40 9.53
CA LYS A 202 16.99 33.75 8.99
C LYS A 202 16.32 33.70 7.63
N LYS A 203 16.82 32.86 6.71
CA LYS A 203 16.28 32.70 5.36
C LYS A 203 14.87 32.12 5.38
N ILE A 204 14.63 31.12 6.23
CA ILE A 204 13.29 30.53 6.43
C ILE A 204 12.30 31.59 6.94
N ARG A 205 12.72 32.45 7.89
CA ARG A 205 11.87 33.53 8.41
C ARG A 205 11.60 34.61 7.37
N GLU A 206 12.60 34.96 6.56
CA GLU A 206 12.47 35.92 5.47
C GLU A 206 11.54 35.40 4.37
N GLU A 207 11.69 34.15 3.94
CA GLU A 207 10.80 33.51 2.96
C GLU A 207 9.36 33.40 3.48
N ALA A 208 9.18 33.06 4.77
CA ALA A 208 7.86 33.05 5.41
C ALA A 208 7.25 34.46 5.46
N ALA A 209 8.04 35.49 5.81
CA ALA A 209 7.58 36.88 5.84
C ALA A 209 7.20 37.38 4.43
N ARG A 210 8.01 37.06 3.41
CA ARG A 210 7.73 37.37 2.01
C ARG A 210 6.44 36.70 1.54
N THR A 211 6.26 35.43 1.88
CA THR A 211 5.04 34.67 1.55
C THR A 211 3.81 35.26 2.24
N ALA A 212 3.93 35.68 3.50
CA ALA A 212 2.85 36.36 4.22
C ALA A 212 2.49 37.71 3.58
N GLN A 213 3.47 38.52 3.21
CA GLN A 213 3.25 39.80 2.53
C GLN A 213 2.57 39.60 1.16
N GLN A 214 3.03 38.63 0.37
CA GLN A 214 2.40 38.28 -0.91
C GLN A 214 0.95 37.82 -0.72
N GLY A 215 0.67 37.03 0.32
CA GLY A 215 -0.68 36.63 0.69
C GLY A 215 -1.57 37.81 1.07
N GLU A 216 -1.07 38.75 1.85
CA GLU A 216 -1.80 39.96 2.23
C GLU A 216 -2.10 40.85 1.01
N ASP A 217 -1.11 41.10 0.16
CA ASP A 217 -1.29 41.91 -1.05
C ASP A 217 -2.28 41.27 -2.03
N ALA A 218 -2.25 39.94 -2.16
CA ALA A 218 -3.24 39.20 -2.94
C ALA A 218 -4.66 39.39 -2.38
N LEU A 219 -4.83 39.30 -1.05
CA LEU A 219 -6.11 39.54 -0.40
C LEU A 219 -6.58 41.00 -0.55
N ARG A 220 -5.68 41.97 -0.39
CA ARG A 220 -5.98 43.39 -0.63
C ARG A 220 -6.44 43.60 -2.07
N ARG A 221 -5.78 42.99 -3.06
CA ARG A 221 -6.20 43.04 -4.47
C ARG A 221 -7.57 42.40 -4.69
N LEU A 222 -7.84 41.24 -4.07
CA LEU A 222 -9.14 40.55 -4.17
C LEU A 222 -10.27 41.39 -3.56
N VAL A 223 -10.08 41.92 -2.36
CA VAL A 223 -11.08 42.77 -1.69
C VAL A 223 -11.36 44.03 -2.51
N ARG A 224 -10.31 44.67 -3.05
CA ARG A 224 -10.47 45.81 -3.98
C ARG A 224 -11.28 45.44 -5.21
N ALA A 225 -10.93 44.34 -5.89
CA ALA A 225 -11.67 43.85 -7.05
C ALA A 225 -13.14 43.53 -6.72
N SER A 226 -13.42 42.96 -5.54
CA SER A 226 -14.78 42.68 -5.06
C SER A 226 -15.58 43.97 -4.82
N LYS A 227 -14.99 44.98 -4.19
CA LYS A 227 -15.60 46.31 -4.01
C LYS A 227 -15.89 46.98 -5.34
N MET A 228 -14.94 46.99 -6.28
CA MET A 228 -15.13 47.53 -7.63
C MET A 228 -16.28 46.84 -8.37
N ARG A 229 -16.38 45.50 -8.26
CA ARG A 229 -17.48 44.73 -8.84
C ARG A 229 -18.83 45.17 -8.27
N LYS A 230 -18.95 45.33 -6.95
CA LYS A 230 -20.18 45.80 -6.30
C LYS A 230 -20.55 47.23 -6.69
N GLN A 231 -19.56 48.14 -6.76
CA GLN A 231 -19.78 49.50 -7.27
C GLN A 231 -20.33 49.49 -8.69
N LYS A 232 -19.76 48.67 -9.58
CA LYS A 232 -20.23 48.55 -10.96
C LYS A 232 -21.65 47.99 -11.04
N GLU A 233 -22.00 47.03 -10.19
CA GLU A 233 -23.37 46.51 -10.09
C GLU A 233 -24.37 47.59 -9.61
N VAL A 234 -24.01 48.39 -8.61
CA VAL A 234 -24.84 49.51 -8.13
C VAL A 234 -24.98 50.59 -9.20
N LYS A 235 -23.89 50.98 -9.86
CA LYS A 235 -23.90 51.92 -10.98
C LYS A 235 -24.84 51.44 -12.09
N ASN A 236 -24.69 50.19 -12.51
CA ASN A 236 -25.54 49.59 -13.53
C ASN A 236 -27.02 49.54 -13.12
N LEU A 237 -27.34 49.35 -11.83
CA LEU A 237 -28.73 49.36 -11.34
C LEU A 237 -29.33 50.77 -11.34
N VAL A 238 -28.57 51.77 -10.90
CA VAL A 238 -29.01 53.17 -10.82
C VAL A 238 -29.11 53.80 -12.21
N GLU A 239 -28.27 53.41 -13.17
CA GLU A 239 -28.31 53.90 -14.55
C GLU A 239 -29.53 53.40 -15.36
N ARG A 240 -30.27 52.40 -14.88
CA ARG A 240 -31.52 51.94 -15.53
C ARG A 240 -32.70 52.89 -15.32
N ASP A 241 -32.62 53.79 -14.33
CA ASP A 241 -33.65 54.80 -14.02
C ASP A 241 -33.17 56.19 -14.48
N PRO A 242 -33.92 56.93 -15.32
CA PRO A 242 -33.54 58.26 -15.79
C PRO A 242 -33.21 59.24 -14.65
N HIS A 243 -33.99 59.22 -13.56
CA HIS A 243 -33.78 60.05 -12.37
C HIS A 243 -32.67 59.50 -11.45
N GLY A 244 -32.30 58.22 -11.60
CA GLY A 244 -31.16 57.60 -10.94
C GLY A 244 -29.82 58.09 -11.53
N LYS A 245 -29.76 58.21 -12.87
CA LYS A 245 -28.55 58.61 -13.60
C LYS A 245 -28.04 60.01 -13.21
N GLU A 246 -28.94 60.97 -13.04
CA GLU A 246 -28.57 62.34 -12.64
C GLU A 246 -28.06 62.41 -11.19
N ARG A 247 -28.71 61.67 -10.28
CA ARG A 247 -28.26 61.54 -8.88
C ARG A 247 -26.90 60.87 -8.78
N PHE A 248 -26.66 59.82 -9.57
CA PHE A 248 -25.37 59.15 -9.63
C PHE A 248 -24.27 60.08 -10.15
N ARG A 249 -24.55 60.86 -11.20
CA ARG A 249 -23.62 61.86 -11.75
C ARG A 249 -23.26 62.95 -10.74
N LEU A 250 -24.24 63.44 -9.98
CA LEU A 250 -24.02 64.43 -8.93
C LEU A 250 -23.19 63.83 -7.77
N TRP A 251 -23.49 62.60 -7.36
CA TRP A 251 -22.71 61.87 -6.37
C TRP A 251 -21.26 61.64 -6.82
N GLU A 252 -21.04 61.17 -8.05
CA GLU A 252 -19.71 60.93 -8.61
C GLU A 252 -18.89 62.23 -8.66
N SER A 253 -19.52 63.34 -9.06
CA SER A 253 -18.86 64.66 -9.12
C SER A 253 -18.50 65.18 -7.71
N THR A 254 -19.36 64.93 -6.72
CA THR A 254 -19.11 65.27 -5.32
C THR A 254 -17.99 64.42 -4.72
N MET A 255 -17.98 63.11 -5.00
CA MET A 255 -16.96 62.18 -4.52
C MET A 255 -15.59 62.46 -5.11
N LYS A 256 -15.53 62.75 -6.41
CA LYS A 256 -14.29 63.19 -7.09
C LYS A 256 -13.73 64.47 -6.48
N ARG A 257 -14.61 65.44 -6.15
CA ARG A 257 -14.21 66.68 -5.47
C ARG A 257 -13.66 66.41 -4.07
N PHE A 258 -14.29 65.52 -3.31
CA PHE A 258 -13.87 65.17 -1.95
C PHE A 258 -12.49 64.47 -1.95
N MET A 259 -12.28 63.51 -2.87
CA MET A 259 -10.99 62.82 -3.04
C MET A 259 -9.87 63.77 -3.50
N ALA A 260 -10.18 64.76 -4.35
CA ALA A 260 -9.22 65.78 -4.76
C ALA A 260 -8.82 66.72 -3.62
N THR A 261 -9.66 66.91 -2.60
CA THR A 261 -9.38 67.77 -1.45
C THR A 261 -8.62 67.08 -0.31
N GLU A 262 -8.72 65.76 -0.14
CA GLU A 262 -7.96 65.02 0.89
C GLU A 262 -6.52 64.68 0.48
N GLY A 263 -6.19 64.71 -0.82
CA GLY A 263 -4.87 64.36 -1.35
C GLY A 263 -3.89 65.53 -1.49
N ARG A 264 -3.26 65.97 -0.40
CA ARG A 264 -1.99 66.74 -0.45
C ARG A 264 -0.79 65.84 -0.12
N GLY A 265 -0.60 64.79 -0.90
CA GLY A 265 0.59 63.94 -0.87
C GLY A 265 0.78 63.29 -2.23
N GLU A 266 1.97 63.43 -2.81
CA GLU A 266 2.36 62.87 -4.11
C GLU A 266 2.00 61.37 -4.17
N ASN A 267 1.46 60.92 -5.31
CA ASN A 267 0.90 59.59 -5.62
C ASN A 267 -0.64 59.43 -5.50
N THR A 268 -1.41 60.42 -5.95
CA THR A 268 -2.88 60.31 -6.07
C THR A 268 -3.37 59.65 -7.36
N ASP A 269 -2.49 59.35 -8.33
CA ASP A 269 -2.88 58.84 -9.65
C ASP A 269 -3.36 57.37 -9.66
N GLN A 270 -3.22 56.63 -8.54
CA GLN A 270 -3.65 55.24 -8.42
C GLN A 270 -4.78 55.00 -7.39
N MET A 271 -5.29 56.04 -6.73
CA MET A 271 -6.36 55.88 -5.74
C MET A 271 -7.74 55.96 -6.41
N GLU A 272 -8.24 54.81 -6.84
CA GLU A 272 -9.59 54.69 -7.39
C GLU A 272 -10.67 54.85 -6.29
N ILE A 273 -11.84 55.40 -6.67
CA ILE A 273 -13.02 55.61 -5.80
C ILE A 273 -13.43 54.33 -5.02
N ALA A 274 -13.01 53.15 -5.50
CA ALA A 274 -13.22 51.85 -4.87
C ALA A 274 -12.52 51.67 -3.52
N ASP A 275 -11.35 52.30 -3.31
CA ASP A 275 -10.56 52.16 -2.07
C ASP A 275 -11.20 52.94 -0.91
N HIS A 276 -11.86 54.05 -1.20
CA HIS A 276 -12.47 54.96 -0.23
C HIS A 276 -13.99 54.83 -0.11
N SER A 277 -14.64 54.06 -0.99
CA SER A 277 -16.10 53.90 -0.88
C SER A 277 -16.51 53.08 0.33
N MET A 278 -17.44 53.64 1.12
CA MET A 278 -18.13 52.96 2.22
C MET A 278 -19.24 52.04 1.70
N ILE A 279 -19.00 51.25 0.66
CA ILE A 279 -19.91 50.15 0.34
C ILE A 279 -19.64 49.04 1.36
N VAL A 280 -20.37 49.13 2.47
CA VAL A 280 -20.44 48.07 3.48
C VAL A 280 -21.07 46.84 2.79
N ASN A 281 -20.50 45.66 3.02
CA ASN A 281 -21.11 44.40 2.60
C ASN A 281 -22.54 44.31 3.17
N GLY A 282 -23.55 44.65 2.37
CA GLY A 282 -24.96 44.55 2.72
C GLY A 282 -25.51 43.12 2.70
N GLU A 283 -24.63 42.11 2.70
CA GLU A 283 -24.97 40.68 2.73
C GLU A 283 -25.11 40.16 4.17
N THR A 284 -25.40 41.04 5.14
CA THR A 284 -25.94 40.58 6.41
C THR A 284 -27.35 40.03 6.15
N LEU A 285 -27.64 38.84 6.67
CA LEU A 285 -28.85 38.04 6.41
C LEU A 285 -30.19 38.76 6.63
N PHE A 286 -30.19 40.01 7.10
CA PHE A 286 -31.37 40.76 7.50
C PHE A 286 -31.46 42.18 6.92
N SER A 287 -30.76 42.54 5.83
CA SER A 287 -30.82 43.92 5.31
C SER A 287 -30.73 44.06 3.79
N ARG A 288 -31.79 43.68 3.06
CA ARG A 288 -32.43 44.41 1.93
C ARG A 288 -33.40 43.46 1.22
N LYS A 289 -34.58 43.97 0.85
CA LYS A 289 -35.49 43.26 -0.06
C LYS A 289 -34.87 43.26 -1.45
N GLU A 290 -34.46 42.08 -1.93
CA GLU A 290 -33.99 41.86 -3.30
C GLU A 290 -34.99 42.46 -4.29
N VAL A 291 -34.54 43.40 -5.13
CA VAL A 291 -35.35 43.88 -6.27
C VAL A 291 -35.21 42.81 -7.36
N PRO A 292 -36.33 42.24 -7.86
CA PRO A 292 -36.26 41.10 -8.77
C PRO A 292 -35.52 41.47 -10.05
N LYS A 293 -34.49 40.67 -10.37
CA LYS A 293 -33.82 40.70 -11.67
C LYS A 293 -34.84 40.29 -12.75
N ALA A 294 -35.29 41.23 -13.56
CA ALA A 294 -36.01 40.93 -14.79
C ALA A 294 -35.03 40.27 -15.78
N GLY A 295 -34.95 38.93 -15.74
CA GLY A 295 -34.01 38.19 -16.58
C GLY A 295 -33.85 36.72 -16.21
N LYS A 296 -34.93 36.01 -15.86
CA LYS A 296 -34.97 34.54 -15.90
C LYS A 296 -36.29 34.13 -16.54
N ARG A 297 -36.24 33.76 -17.82
CA ARG A 297 -37.35 33.08 -18.49
C ARG A 297 -37.50 31.71 -17.84
N SER A 298 -38.65 31.48 -17.22
CA SER A 298 -39.16 30.18 -16.81
C SER A 298 -39.42 29.33 -18.06
N ALA A 299 -38.60 28.32 -18.31
CA ALA A 299 -38.87 27.28 -19.30
C ALA A 299 -39.50 26.09 -18.58
N ALA A 300 -40.83 26.06 -18.48
CA ALA A 300 -41.61 24.84 -18.22
C ALA A 300 -43.11 25.13 -18.42
N LEU A 301 -43.65 24.59 -19.51
CA LEU A 301 -45.03 24.13 -19.80
C LEU A 301 -45.57 24.66 -21.13
N ALA A 302 -45.28 23.92 -22.21
CA ALA A 302 -46.17 23.88 -23.37
C ALA A 302 -47.16 22.72 -23.16
N LYS A 303 -48.41 23.07 -22.85
CA LYS A 303 -49.55 22.14 -22.80
C LYS A 303 -50.13 21.97 -24.20
N LYS A 304 -50.13 20.69 -24.61
CA LYS A 304 -51.06 19.95 -25.47
C LYS A 304 -52.45 20.59 -25.71
N SER A 305 -52.85 20.70 -26.99
CA SER A 305 -54.21 20.83 -27.56
C SER A 305 -54.05 21.32 -29.00
N ALA A 306 -54.56 20.74 -30.07
CA ALA A 306 -55.42 19.60 -30.35
C ALA A 306 -55.02 19.06 -31.74
#